data_AF-A0A7W6L1N3-F1
#
_entry.id   AF-A0A7W6L1N3-F1
#
_cell.length_a   1.000
_cell.length_b   1.000
_cell.length_c   1.000
_cell.angle_alpha   90.00
_cell.angle_beta   90.00
_cell.angle_gamma   90.00
#
_symmetry.space_group_name_H-M   'P 1'
#
loop_
_entity.id
_entity.type
_entity.pdbx_description
1 polymer ?
#
loop_
_entity_poly.entity_id
_entity_poly.type
_entity_poly.pdbx_seq_one_letter_code
_entity_poly.pdbx_strand_id
1 'polypeptide(L)' 'MNDTERQARLRQLAREIWEAEGRPDGHADRHWAMAERLVDAEERAAEQANPPVTARQ' A
#
# COMPACT_ATOMS: atom_id res chain seq x y z
N MET A 1 10.26 1.11 2.81
CA MET A 1 9.74 1.77 4.03
C MET A 1 9.94 0.81 5.21
N ASN A 2 9.66 1.17 6.47
CA ASN A 2 9.69 0.15 7.52
C ASN A 2 8.49 -0.80 7.36
N ASP A 3 8.68 -2.10 7.59
CA ASP A 3 7.61 -3.11 7.53
C ASP A 3 6.36 -2.72 8.35
N THR A 4 6.58 -2.05 9.49
CA THR A 4 5.52 -1.52 10.35
C THR A 4 4.66 -0.45 9.66
N GLU A 5 5.29 0.47 8.94
CA GLU A 5 4.59 1.54 8.20
C GLU A 5 3.84 0.95 7.01
N ARG A 6 4.45 -0.03 6.34
CA ARG A 6 3.83 -0.80 5.26
C ARG A 6 2.56 -1.50 5.74
N GLN A 7 2.63 -2.22 6.86
CA GLN A 7 1.45 -2.88 7.45
C GLN A 7 0.37 -1.89 7.92
N ALA A 8 0.75 -0.72 8.43
CA ALA A 8 -0.22 0.31 8.82
C ALA A 8 -0.99 0.81 7.59
N ARG A 9 -0.29 1.14 6.50
CA ARG A 9 -0.92 1.55 5.24
C ARG A 9 -1.80 0.45 4.65
N LEU A 10 -1.31 -0.79 4.64
CA LEU A 10 -2.04 -1.94 4.13
C LEU A 10 -3.40 -2.11 4.83
N ARG A 11 -3.41 -2.06 6.17
CA ARG A 11 -4.66 -2.16 6.96
C ARG A 11 -5.60 -0.98 6.71
N GLN A 12 -5.06 0.22 6.54
CA GLN A 12 -5.84 1.41 6.28
C GLN A 12 -6.51 1.34 4.90
N LEU A 13 -5.75 1.01 3.85
CA LEU A 13 -6.24 0.81 2.50
C LEU A 13 -7.27 -0.31 2.42
N ALA A 14 -7.02 -1.45 3.07
CA ALA A 14 -7.98 -2.56 3.08
C ALA A 14 -9.32 -2.13 3.71
N ARG A 15 -9.27 -1.29 4.75
CA ARG A 15 -10.47 -0.75 5.39
C ARG A 15 -11.18 0.30 4.54
N GLU A 16 -10.44 1.19 3.88
CA GLU A 16 -11.03 2.17 2.95
C GLU A 16 -11.72 1.50 1.77
N ILE A 17 -11.10 0.47 1.17
CA ILE A 17 -11.71 -0.32 0.09
C ILE A 17 -12.98 -1.01 0.60
N TRP A 18 -12.92 -1.64 1.77
CA TRP A 18 -14.07 -2.31 2.39
C TRP A 18 -15.22 -1.34 2.70
N GLU A 19 -14.92 -0.14 3.22
CA GLU A 19 -15.92 0.88 3.50
C GLU A 19 -16.52 1.46 2.21
N ALA A 20 -15.71 1.68 1.17
CA ALA A 20 -16.17 2.14 -0.14
C ALA A 20 -17.07 1.12 -0.85
N GLU A 21 -16.81 -0.18 -0.68
CA GLU A 21 -17.64 -1.27 -1.23
C GLU A 21 -18.92 -1.53 -0.40
N GLY A 22 -19.14 -0.80 0.69
CA GLY A 22 -20.36 -0.94 1.50
C GLY A 22 -20.28 -2.07 2.52
N ARG A 23 -19.07 -2.45 2.93
CA ARG A 23 -18.77 -3.46 3.95
C ARG A 23 -19.30 -4.87 3.66
N PRO A 24 -19.02 -5.45 2.48
CA PRO A 24 -19.46 -6.79 2.17
C PRO A 24 -18.71 -7.81 3.05
N ASP A 25 -19.45 -8.70 3.70
CA ASP A 25 -18.91 -9.80 4.49
C ASP A 25 -18.29 -10.88 3.58
N GLY A 26 -17.19 -11.49 4.02
CA GLY A 26 -16.53 -12.59 3.29
C GLY A 26 -15.58 -12.17 2.15
N HIS A 27 -15.39 -10.87 1.92
CA HIS A 27 -14.48 -10.35 0.87
C HIS A 27 -13.16 -9.79 1.42
N ALA A 28 -12.87 -10.00 2.71
CA ALA A 28 -11.69 -9.47 3.38
C ALA A 28 -10.37 -9.80 2.65
N ASP A 29 -10.19 -11.03 2.17
CA ASP A 29 -8.98 -11.45 1.44
C ASP A 29 -8.81 -10.70 0.12
N ARG A 30 -9.91 -10.44 -0.59
CA ARG A 30 -9.90 -9.70 -1.85
C ARG A 30 -9.50 -8.24 -1.62
N HIS A 31 -10.07 -7.60 -0.60
CA HIS A 31 -9.71 -6.23 -0.24
C HIS A 31 -8.27 -6.14 0.24
N TRP A 32 -7.79 -7.13 1.00
CA TRP A 32 -6.41 -7.21 1.46
C TRP A 32 -5.43 -7.33 0.29
N ALA A 33 -5.69 -8.23 -0.66
CA ALA A 33 -4.86 -8.38 -1.86
C ALA A 33 -4.85 -7.10 -2.73
N MET A 34 -5.96 -6.36 -2.77
CA MET A 34 -6.06 -5.10 -3.49
C MET A 34 -5.28 -3.97 -2.79
N ALA A 35 -5.37 -3.90 -1.46
CA ALA A 35 -4.57 -3.01 -0.63
C ALA A 35 -3.07 -3.29 -0.78
N GLU A 36 -2.68 -4.57 -0.83
CA GLU A 36 -1.27 -4.97 -0.96
C GLU A 36 -0.66 -4.50 -2.28
N ARG A 37 -1.41 -4.63 -3.38
CA ARG A 37 -1.01 -4.10 -4.69
C ARG A 37 -0.82 -2.58 -4.69
N LEU A 38 -1.70 -1.84 -4.00
CA LEU A 38 -1.61 -0.39 -3.90
C LEU A 38 -0.40 0.05 -3.08
N VAL A 39 -0.15 -0.62 -1.94
CA VAL A 39 1.04 -0.36 -1.12
C VAL A 39 2.33 -0.70 -1.87
N ASP A 40 2.40 -1.84 -2.57
CA ASP A 40 3.57 -2.20 -3.39
C ASP A 40 3.84 -1.16 -4.48
N ALA A 41 2.79 -0.70 -5.16
CA ALA A 41 2.91 0.35 -6.18
C ALA A 41 3.39 1.69 -5.58
N GLU A 42 2.86 2.09 -4.43
CA GLU A 42 3.28 3.28 -3.68
C GLU A 42 4.74 3.18 -3.22
N GLU A 43 5.18 2.03 -2.72
CA GLU A 43 6.58 1.82 -2.34
C GLU A 43 7.51 1.93 -3.55
N ARG A 44 7.18 1.24 -4.65
CA ARG A 44 7.97 1.35 -5.89
C ARG A 44 7.99 2.76 -6.45
N ALA A 45 6.88 3.50 -6.36
CA ALA A 45 6.81 4.88 -6.81
C ALA A 45 7.64 5.79 -5.91
N ALA A 46 7.60 5.59 -4.58
CA ALA A 46 8.42 6.32 -3.62
C ALA A 46 9.92 6.06 -3.82
N GLU A 47 10.31 4.81 -4.11
CA GLU A 47 11.69 4.45 -4.45
C GLU A 47 12.16 5.10 -5.75
N GLN A 48 11.29 5.20 -6.76
CA GLN A 48 11.61 5.89 -8.02
C GLN A 48 11.65 7.42 -7.87
N ALA A 49 10.80 7.98 -7.01
CA ALA A 49 10.70 9.42 -6.77
C ALA A 49 11.82 9.97 -5.88
N ASN A 50 12.45 9.12 -5.06
CA ASN A 50 13.66 9.46 -4.33
C ASN A 50 14.86 8.75 -4.98
N PRO A 51 15.34 9.22 -6.16
CA PRO A 51 16.57 8.67 -6.71
C PRO A 51 17.66 8.86 -5.65
N PRO A 52 18.49 7.84 -5.34
CA PRO A 52 19.68 8.08 -4.55
C PRO A 52 20.43 9.16 -5.30
N VAL A 53 20.59 10.34 -4.67
CA VAL A 53 21.44 11.43 -5.13
C VAL A 53 22.89 10.94 -5.13
N THR A 54 23.21 10.04 -6.04
CA THR A 54 24.57 9.86 -6.52
C THR A 54 24.77 10.93 -7.57
N ALA A 55 24.87 12.18 -7.10
CA ALA A 55 25.59 13.21 -7.82
C ALA A 55 27.04 12.73 -7.85
N ARG A 56 27.44 12.22 -9.00
CA ARG A 56 28.76 11.67 -9.27
C ARG A 56 29.77 12.82 -9.37
N GLN A 57 30.80 12.74 -8.52
CA GLN A 57 32.20 13.21 -8.65
C GLN A 57 32.44 14.63 -9.20
#